data_AF-A0A1G2TFC6-F1
#
_entry.id   AF-A0A1G2TFC6-F1
#
_cell.length_a   1.000
_cell.length_b   1.000
_cell.length_c   1.000
_cell.angle_alpha   90.00
_cell.angle_beta   90.00
_cell.angle_gamma   90.00
#
_symmetry.space_group_name_H-M   'P 1'
#
loop_
_entity.id
_entity.type
_entity.pdbx_description
1 polymer ?
#
loop_
_entity_poly.entity_id
_entity_poly.type
_entity_poly.pdbx_seq_one_letter_code
_entity_poly.pdbx_strand_id
1 'polypeptide(L)' 'MSNIAIKISPSSKGKKLLVEIDANKLERLASNLGLYNPDFIKSVESAERDFRAGRSRTLTSLRKLRSA' A
#
# COMPACT_ATOMS: atom_id res chain seq x y z
N MET A 1 0.16 -2.52 22.44
CA MET A 1 -0.81 -2.70 21.34
C MET A 1 -1.41 -1.35 20.99
N SER A 2 -1.02 -0.77 19.86
CA SER A 2 -1.53 0.53 19.40
C SER A 2 -2.88 0.35 18.71
N ASN A 3 -3.94 0.88 19.31
CA ASN A 3 -5.28 0.84 18.74
C ASN A 3 -5.49 2.06 17.81
N ILE A 4 -5.70 1.81 16.52
CA ILE A 4 -5.88 2.87 15.51
C ILE A 4 -7.36 2.93 15.15
N ALA A 5 -8.00 4.06 15.47
CA ALA A 5 -9.36 4.35 15.01
C ALA A 5 -9.33 4.70 13.53
N ILE A 6 -9.70 3.73 12.68
CA ILE A 6 -9.85 3.90 11.23
C ILE A 6 -11.34 4.08 10.95
N LYS A 7 -11.73 5.22 10.39
CA LYS A 7 -13.12 5.45 9.97
C LYS A 7 -13.27 4.93 8.54
N ILE A 8 -13.96 3.80 8.40
CA ILE A 8 -14.26 3.21 7.10
C ILE A 8 -15.67 3.66 6.72
N SER A 9 -15.77 4.55 5.72
CA SER A 9 -17.07 4.93 5.17
C SER A 9 -17.40 4.00 4.00
N PRO A 10 -18.48 3.20 4.08
CA PRO A 10 -18.89 2.38 2.96
C PRO A 10 -19.41 3.30 1.84
N SER A 11 -18.74 3.30 0.69
CA SER A 11 -19.25 3.98 -0.50
C SER A 11 -20.37 3.14 -1.11
N SER A 12 -21.55 3.73 -1.28
CA SER A 12 -22.79 3.02 -1.65
C SER A 12 -22.82 2.45 -3.08
N LYS A 13 -21.76 2.64 -3.88
CA LYS A 13 -21.64 2.11 -5.24
C LYS A 13 -20.23 1.57 -5.52
N GLY A 14 -19.99 0.31 -5.16
CA GLY A 14 -18.84 -0.49 -5.63
C GLY A 14 -17.91 -1.01 -4.53
N LYS A 15 -17.01 -1.94 -4.90
CA LYS A 15 -16.02 -2.59 -4.01
C LYS A 15 -14.93 -1.62 -3.45
N LYS A 16 -15.09 -0.31 -3.61
CA LYS A 16 -14.12 0.70 -3.18
C LYS A 16 -14.49 1.20 -1.79
N LEU A 17 -13.57 1.03 -0.83
CA LEU A 17 -13.68 1.56 0.52
C LEU A 17 -12.88 2.85 0.58
N LEU A 18 -13.50 3.92 1.08
CA LEU A 18 -12.80 5.16 1.38
C LEU A 18 -12.44 5.14 2.87
N VAL A 19 -11.17 5.35 3.16
CA VAL A 19 -10.60 5.25 4.51
C VAL A 19 -10.01 6.59 4.88
N GLU A 20 -10.63 7.26 5.85
CA GLU A 20 -10.15 8.54 6.38
C GLU A 20 -9.29 8.28 7.63
N ILE A 21 -8.05 8.77 7.62
CA ILE A 21 -7.07 8.59 8.69
C ILE A 21 -6.45 9.96 9.01
N ASP A 22 -6.23 10.21 10.30
CA ASP A 22 -5.46 11.37 10.78
C ASP A 22 -4.01 11.33 10.25
N ALA A 23 -3.49 12.46 9.79
CA ALA A 23 -2.16 12.55 9.18
C ALA A 23 -1.04 12.05 10.11
N ASN A 24 -1.06 12.40 11.40
CA ASN A 24 -0.04 11.96 12.34
C ASN A 24 -0.12 10.45 12.61
N LYS A 25 -1.33 9.88 12.59
CA LYS A 25 -1.52 8.44 12.72
C LYS A 25 -1.07 7.69 11.47
N LEU A 26 -1.27 8.28 10.29
CA LEU A 26 -0.77 7.74 9.03
C LEU A 26 0.75 7.68 9.02
N GLU A 27 1.43 8.75 9.43
CA GLU A 27 2.90 8.81 9.53
C GLU A 27 3.46 7.73 10.46
N ARG A 28 2.83 7.55 11.63
CA ARG A 28 3.20 6.48 12.56
C ARG A 28 2.96 5.09 11.97
N LEU A 29 1.89 4.91 11.20
CA LEU A 29 1.59 3.65 10.53
C LEU A 29 2.60 3.37 9.42
N ALA A 30 2.94 4.37 8.61
CA ALA A 30 3.99 4.27 7.59
C ALA A 30 5.35 3.92 8.21
N SER A 31 5.68 4.54 9.36
CA SER A 31 6.87 4.21 10.14
C SER A 31 6.85 2.77 10.63
N ASN A 32 5.74 2.32 11.22
CA ASN A 32 5.59 0.95 11.72
C ASN A 32 5.61 -0.12 10.62
N LEU A 33 5.13 0.23 9.43
CA LEU A 33 5.19 -0.63 8.24
C LEU A 33 6.57 -0.58 7.54
N GLY A 34 7.50 0.22 8.04
CA GLY A 34 8.85 0.33 7.47
C GLY A 34 8.88 1.02 6.10
N LEU A 35 7.87 1.83 5.76
CA LEU A 35 7.77 2.52 4.47
C LEU A 35 8.85 3.60 4.26
N TYR A 36 9.60 3.93 5.33
CA TYR A 36 10.74 4.84 5.29
C TYR A 36 12.10 4.13 5.32
N ASN A 37 12.12 2.79 5.30
CA ASN A 37 13.38 2.04 5.26
C ASN A 37 14.10 2.32 3.92
N PRO A 38 15.41 2.63 3.91
CA PRO A 38 16.18 2.78 2.68
C PRO A 38 16.03 1.61 1.68
N ASP A 39 15.89 0.36 2.16
CA ASP A 39 15.67 -0.78 1.27
C ASP A 39 14.29 -0.75 0.60
N PHE A 40 13.28 -0.28 1.33
CA PHE A 40 11.93 -0.08 0.79
C PHE A 40 11.93 1.03 -0.26
N ILE A 41 12.57 2.17 0.01
CA ILE A 41 12.67 3.28 -0.94
C ILE A 41 13.38 2.83 -2.24
N LYS A 42 14.49 2.09 -2.13
CA LYS A 42 15.18 1.51 -3.31
C LYS A 42 14.30 0.56 -4.11
N SER A 43 13.49 -0.25 -3.41
CA SER A 43 12.53 -1.14 -4.06
C SER A 43 11.46 -0.36 -4.83
N VAL A 44 10.93 0.72 -4.24
CA VAL A 44 9.95 1.60 -4.89
C VAL A 44 10.53 2.28 -6.12
N GLU A 45 11.75 2.83 -6.04
CA GLU A 45 12.43 3.42 -7.18
C GLU A 45 12.64 2.42 -8.32
N SER A 46 13.02 1.18 -7.98
CA SER A 46 13.19 0.11 -8.96
C SER A 46 11.86 -0.26 -9.62
N ALA A 47 10.79 -0.38 -8.83
CA ALA A 47 9.45 -0.65 -9.34
C ALA A 47 8.93 0.50 -10.23
N GLU A 48 9.24 1.75 -9.90
CA GLU A 48 8.88 2.90 -10.73
C GLU A 48 9.62 2.87 -12.08
N ARG A 49 10.91 2.55 -12.08
CA ARG A 49 11.69 2.36 -13.31
C ARG A 49 11.11 1.23 -14.16
N ASP A 50 10.75 0.11 -13.54
CA ASP A 50 10.15 -1.03 -14.24
C ASP A 50 8.78 -0.68 -14.82
N PHE A 51 7.96 0.08 -14.09
CA PHE A 51 6.68 0.57 -14.60
C PHE A 51 6.88 1.49 -15.81
N ARG A 52 7.78 2.47 -15.73
CA ARG A 52 8.10 3.38 -16.84
C ARG A 52 8.68 2.65 -18.06
N ALA A 53 9.46 1.59 -17.84
CA ALA A 53 10.01 0.74 -18.89
C ALA A 53 8.98 -0.27 -19.48
N GLY A 54 7.72 -0.26 -19.01
CA GLY A 54 6.69 -1.18 -19.46
C GLY A 54 6.83 -2.61 -18.93
N ARG A 55 7.76 -2.85 -17.99
CA ARG A 55 7.99 -4.16 -17.34
C ARG A 55 7.01 -4.40 -16.19
N SER A 56 5.76 -4.01 -16.37
CA SER A 56 4.69 -4.22 -15.39
C SER A 56 3.84 -5.44 -15.77
N ARG A 57 3.45 -6.25 -14.79
CA ARG A 57 2.51 -7.37 -14.98
C ARG A 57 1.25 -7.17 -14.15
N THR A 58 0.08 -7.34 -14.77
CA THR A 58 -1.19 -7.28 -14.05
C THR A 58 -1.39 -8.54 -13.24
N LEU A 59 -1.43 -8.39 -11.91
CA LEU A 59 -1.79 -9.47 -11.01
C LEU A 59 -3.31 -9.55 -10.89
N THR A 60 -3.89 -10.63 -11.41
CA THR A 60 -5.32 -10.93 -11.26
C THR A 60 -5.69 -11.41 -9.85
N SER A 61 -4.71 -11.90 -9.09
CA SER A 61 -4.91 -12.33 -7.70
C SER A 61 -3.59 -12.35 -6.93
N LEU A 62 -3.63 -11.96 -5.66
CA LEU A 62 -2.51 -12.08 -4.73
C LEU A 62 -2.09 -13.53 -4.47
N ARG A 63 -2.99 -14.52 -4.68
CA ARG A 63 -2.63 -15.93 -4.57
C ARG A 63 -1.51 -16.34 -5.54
N LYS A 64 -1.45 -15.70 -6.72
CA LYS A 64 -0.43 -16.01 -7.74
C LYS A 64 0.99 -15.63 -7.31
N LEU A 65 1.13 -14.76 -6.31
CA LEU A 65 2.44 -14.37 -5.78
C LEU A 65 3.06 -15.41 -4.84
N ARG A 66 2.28 -16.35 -4.30
CA ARG A 66 2.79 -17.43 -3.43
C ARG A 66 3.43 -18.58 -4.19
N SER A 67 3.22 -18.64 -5.50
CA SER A 67 3.61 -19.75 -6.38
C SER A 67 4.63 -19.32 -7.44
N ALA A 68 5.27 -18.16 -7.26
CA ALA A 68 6.26 -17.59 -8.16
C ALA A 68 7.66 -17.65 -7.53
#